data_AF-M2A3A9-F1
#
_entry.id   AF-M2A3A9-F1
#
_cell.length_a   1.000
_cell.length_b   1.000
_cell.length_c   1.000
_cell.angle_alpha   90.00
_cell.angle_beta   90.00
_cell.angle_gamma   90.00
#
_symmetry.space_group_name_H-M   'P 1'
#
loop_
_entity.id
_entity.type
_entity.pdbx_description
1 polymer ?
#
loop_
_entity_poly.entity_id
_entity_poly.type
_entity_poly.pdbx_seq_one_letter_code
_entity_poly.pdbx_strand_id
1 'polypeptide(L)'
;MFRDSDNTIAPSNQDSNKPVVDKEQPAEQTPFFVDKNAPHNEVDFARIESAVREILEAVGEDPDRDGLLETPARVARMYAEMFAGLKSEPGRHLAKVFAEDYDEIVLVRDISFCSMCEHHLLPFTGKAHSRVFAERQGRGPEQVGSRG
;
A
#
# COMPACT_ATOMS: atom_id res chain seq x y z
N MET A 1 42.65 -27.18 36.23
CA MET A 1 42.77 -28.64 36.03
C MET A 1 41.36 -29.19 36.20
N PHE A 2 40.61 -29.66 35.21
CA PHE A 2 40.89 -30.18 33.86
C PHE A 2 39.62 -29.94 33.00
N ARG A 3 39.81 -29.94 31.67
CA ARG A 3 38.78 -29.99 30.60
C ARG A 3 38.08 -31.37 30.64
N ASP A 4 36.91 -31.61 30.04
CA ASP A 4 36.65 -31.86 28.60
C ASP A 4 35.11 -31.86 28.40
N SER A 5 34.51 -31.07 27.50
CA SER A 5 34.07 -31.44 26.14
C SER A 5 33.71 -32.91 25.95
N ASP A 6 32.42 -33.21 25.73
CA ASP A 6 32.04 -34.08 24.62
C ASP A 6 30.58 -33.92 24.18
N ASN A 7 30.49 -33.77 22.86
CA ASN A 7 29.35 -33.59 22.00
C ASN A 7 28.77 -34.98 21.68
N THR A 8 27.46 -35.20 21.82
CA THR A 8 26.84 -36.40 21.25
C THR A 8 25.48 -36.08 20.64
N ILE A 9 25.41 -36.43 19.36
CA ILE A 9 24.42 -36.17 18.33
C ILE A 9 23.14 -36.98 18.62
N ALA A 10 21.98 -36.32 18.53
CA ALA A 10 20.66 -36.97 18.57
C ALA A 10 20.35 -37.65 17.22
N PRO A 11 19.65 -38.81 17.22
CA PRO A 11 19.43 -39.59 16.01
C PRO A 11 18.30 -39.01 15.14
N SER A 12 18.52 -39.12 13.83
CA SER A 12 17.54 -38.99 12.76
C SER A 12 16.43 -40.03 12.88
N ASN A 13 15.17 -39.60 12.77
CA ASN A 13 14.07 -40.51 12.40
C ASN A 13 13.28 -39.90 11.24
N GLN A 14 13.28 -40.65 10.15
CA GLN A 14 12.49 -40.41 8.95
C GLN A 14 11.05 -40.90 9.17
N ASP A 15 10.17 -40.21 8.44
CA ASP A 15 8.96 -40.70 7.80
C ASP A 15 7.70 -41.01 8.63
N SER A 16 6.71 -40.13 8.48
CA SER A 16 5.33 -40.60 8.29
C SER A 16 4.51 -39.53 7.58
N ASN A 17 4.47 -39.65 6.26
CA ASN A 17 3.41 -39.07 5.45
C ASN A 17 2.05 -39.61 5.95
N LYS A 18 1.21 -38.74 6.52
CA LYS A 18 -0.22 -38.99 6.79
C LYS A 18 -1.03 -37.81 6.25
N PRO A 19 -2.14 -38.05 5.54
CA PRO A 19 -2.95 -36.97 4.98
C PRO A 19 -3.70 -36.29 6.11
N VAL A 20 -3.41 -35.02 6.36
CA VAL A 20 -4.18 -34.21 7.29
C VAL A 20 -5.33 -33.59 6.49
N VAL A 21 -6.53 -34.07 6.78
CA VAL A 21 -7.83 -33.59 6.34
C VAL A 21 -7.92 -32.06 6.43
N ASP A 22 -8.25 -31.42 5.31
CA ASP A 22 -8.53 -29.99 5.22
C ASP A 22 -9.68 -29.63 6.16
N LYS A 23 -9.37 -28.91 7.23
CA LYS A 23 -10.38 -28.24 8.04
C LYS A 23 -10.81 -27.00 7.26
N GLU A 24 -12.05 -27.00 6.78
CA GLU A 24 -12.70 -25.83 6.18
C GLU A 24 -12.56 -24.62 7.13
N GLN A 25 -11.80 -23.64 6.67
CA GLN A 25 -11.59 -22.36 7.33
C GLN A 25 -12.72 -21.42 6.87
N PRO A 26 -13.46 -20.75 7.78
CA PRO A 26 -14.61 -19.94 7.38
C PRO A 26 -14.14 -18.75 6.53
N ALA A 27 -14.91 -18.46 5.47
CA ALA A 27 -14.62 -17.45 4.47
C ALA A 27 -14.40 -16.07 5.09
N GLU A 28 -13.13 -15.71 5.25
CA GLU A 28 -12.71 -14.36 5.59
C GLU A 28 -13.01 -13.48 4.38
N GLN A 29 -13.94 -12.54 4.53
CA GLN A 29 -14.18 -11.50 3.52
C GLN A 29 -12.96 -10.57 3.53
N THR A 30 -11.89 -11.02 2.90
CA THR A 30 -10.71 -10.20 2.67
C THR A 30 -11.13 -9.05 1.75
N PRO A 31 -10.90 -7.78 2.12
CA PRO A 31 -11.06 -6.70 1.16
C PRO A 31 -10.21 -7.03 -0.07
N PHE A 32 -10.78 -6.77 -1.25
CA PHE A 32 -10.36 -7.33 -2.54
C PHE A 32 -8.88 -7.06 -2.91
N PHE A 33 -8.19 -6.16 -2.19
CA PHE A 33 -6.75 -5.99 -2.25
C PHE A 33 -6.16 -5.61 -0.88
N VAL A 34 -5.49 -6.55 -0.20
CA VAL A 34 -4.53 -6.24 0.86
C VAL A 34 -3.15 -6.17 0.23
N ASP A 35 -2.61 -4.96 0.16
CA ASP A 35 -1.26 -4.73 -0.32
C ASP A 35 -0.24 -5.17 0.73
N LYS A 36 0.40 -6.32 0.48
CA LYS A 36 1.39 -6.92 1.38
C LYS A 36 2.67 -6.09 1.53
N ASN A 37 2.85 -5.05 0.71
CA ASN A 37 3.99 -4.12 0.74
C ASN A 37 3.55 -2.69 1.12
N ALA A 38 2.41 -2.55 1.82
CA ALA A 38 1.92 -1.25 2.27
C ALA A 38 2.99 -0.55 3.16
N PRO A 39 3.22 0.76 2.97
CA PRO A 39 4.16 1.48 3.82
C PRO A 39 3.70 1.46 5.28
N HIS A 40 4.66 1.29 6.19
CA HIS A 40 4.42 1.50 7.61
C HIS A 40 4.37 2.99 7.90
N ASN A 41 3.15 3.51 7.99
CA ASN A 41 2.92 4.87 8.43
C ASN A 41 3.01 4.93 9.97
N GLU A 42 4.19 5.27 10.50
CA GLU A 42 4.28 5.80 11.87
C GLU A 42 3.61 7.18 11.88
N VAL A 43 2.31 7.18 12.12
CA VAL A 43 1.49 8.38 12.33
C VAL A 43 1.42 8.61 13.84
N ASP A 44 1.71 9.82 14.28
CA ASP A 44 1.61 10.21 15.68
C ASP A 44 0.14 10.50 16.02
N PHE A 45 -0.61 9.44 16.33
CA PHE A 45 -2.03 9.53 16.65
C PHE A 45 -2.31 10.45 17.84
N ALA A 46 -1.56 10.30 18.93
CA ALA A 46 -1.76 11.07 20.15
C ALA A 46 -1.60 12.59 19.91
N ARG A 47 -0.61 12.98 19.09
CA ARG A 47 -0.40 14.37 18.72
C ARG A 47 -1.52 14.92 17.84
N ILE A 48 -2.02 14.13 16.88
CA ILE A 48 -3.15 14.55 16.03
C ILE A 48 -4.41 14.69 16.88
N GLU A 49 -4.70 13.74 17.76
CA GLU A 49 -5.88 13.79 18.63
C GLU A 49 -5.89 15.05 19.50
N SER A 50 -4.73 15.37 20.10
CA SER A 50 -4.57 16.59 20.91
C SER A 50 -4.81 17.85 20.07
N ALA A 51 -4.21 17.93 18.87
CA ALA A 51 -4.39 19.07 17.97
C ALA A 51 -5.85 19.22 17.48
N VAL A 52 -6.55 18.12 17.20
CA VAL A 52 -7.97 18.16 16.81
C VAL A 52 -8.83 18.65 17.95
N ARG A 53 -8.53 18.24 19.19
CA ARG A 53 -9.23 18.76 20.38
C ARG A 53 -9.04 20.28 20.50
N GLU A 54 -7.81 20.77 20.37
CA GLU A 54 -7.51 22.21 20.38
C GLU A 54 -8.26 22.96 19.26
N ILE A 55 -8.34 22.39 18.06
CA ILE A 55 -9.12 23.00 16.96
C ILE A 55 -10.60 23.11 17.32
N LEU A 56 -11.20 22.06 17.90
CA LEU A 56 -12.61 22.07 18.32
C LEU A 56 -12.86 23.17 19.36
N GLU A 57 -12.02 23.28 20.38
CA GLU A 57 -12.12 24.33 21.40
C GLU A 57 -11.95 25.73 20.78
N ALA A 58 -10.97 25.90 19.88
CA ALA A 58 -10.67 27.17 19.24
C ALA A 58 -11.81 27.69 18.34
N VAL A 59 -12.61 26.79 17.75
CA VAL A 59 -13.80 27.16 16.97
C VAL A 59 -15.06 27.32 17.83
N GLY A 60 -14.97 27.12 19.14
CA GLY A 60 -16.07 27.29 20.09
C GLY A 60 -16.96 26.05 20.26
N GLU A 61 -16.51 24.87 19.81
CA GLU A 61 -17.19 23.61 20.10
C GLU A 61 -16.79 23.09 21.49
N ASP A 62 -17.65 22.26 22.09
CA ASP A 62 -17.39 21.51 23.32
C ASP A 62 -16.89 20.10 22.96
N PRO A 63 -15.60 19.77 23.13
CA PRO A 63 -15.07 18.45 22.80
C PRO A 63 -15.62 17.33 23.69
N ASP A 64 -16.17 17.65 24.87
CA ASP A 64 -16.65 16.69 25.85
C ASP A 64 -18.13 16.30 25.64
N ARG A 65 -18.80 16.90 24.66
CA ARG A 65 -20.17 16.48 24.27
C ARG A 65 -20.15 15.12 23.59
N ASP A 66 -21.19 14.31 23.82
CA ASP A 66 -21.33 12.93 23.33
C ASP A 66 -20.94 12.71 21.86
N GLY A 67 -21.26 13.67 20.98
CA GLY A 67 -20.95 13.57 19.54
C GLY A 67 -19.47 13.76 19.18
N LEU A 68 -18.68 14.42 20.04
CA LEU A 68 -17.30 14.82 19.75
C LEU A 68 -16.23 14.08 20.56
N LEU A 69 -16.59 13.35 21.63
CA LEU A 69 -15.64 12.59 22.45
C LEU A 69 -14.66 11.75 21.61
N GLU A 70 -15.20 11.04 20.62
CA GLU A 70 -14.43 10.17 19.73
C GLU A 70 -13.95 10.86 18.44
N THR A 71 -14.30 12.13 18.22
CA THR A 71 -13.93 12.88 17.01
C THR A 71 -12.41 12.97 16.83
N PRO A 72 -11.61 13.35 17.83
CA PRO A 72 -10.16 13.40 17.69
C PRO A 72 -9.56 12.09 17.16
N ALA A 73 -9.94 10.96 17.77
CA ALA A 73 -9.46 9.64 17.38
C ALA A 73 -9.92 9.24 15.98
N ARG A 74 -11.16 9.58 15.60
CA ARG A 74 -11.66 9.35 14.23
C ARG A 74 -10.89 10.15 13.19
N VAL A 75 -10.60 11.42 13.47
CA VAL A 75 -9.83 12.28 12.56
C VAL A 75 -8.39 11.78 12.42
N ALA A 76 -7.76 11.32 13.50
CA ALA A 76 -6.42 10.75 13.43
C ALA A 76 -6.36 9.48 12.55
N ARG A 77 -7.33 8.57 12.68
CA ARG A 77 -7.47 7.41 11.79
C ARG A 77 -7.72 7.80 10.33
N MET A 78 -8.58 8.79 10.10
CA MET A 78 -8.83 9.33 8.77
C MET A 78 -7.55 9.86 8.13
N TYR A 79 -6.76 10.67 8.84
CA TYR A 79 -5.48 11.18 8.31
C TYR A 79 -4.46 10.08 8.07
N ALA A 80 -4.41 9.05 8.92
CA ALA A 80 -3.53 7.91 8.68
C ALA A 80 -3.84 7.19 7.36
N GLU A 81 -5.13 7.06 7.01
CA GLU A 81 -5.59 6.45 5.76
C GLU A 81 -5.37 7.39 4.57
N MET A 82 -5.85 8.64 4.64
CA MET A 82 -5.79 9.58 3.52
C MET A 82 -4.35 9.94 3.14
N PHE A 83 -3.42 9.92 4.09
CA PHE A 83 -2.00 10.20 3.87
C PHE A 83 -1.12 8.94 3.86
N ALA A 84 -1.72 7.74 3.76
CA ALA A 84 -0.98 6.48 3.60
C ALA A 84 -0.01 6.50 2.40
N GLY A 85 -0.36 7.25 1.35
CA GLY A 85 0.45 7.41 0.15
C GLY A 85 1.73 8.22 0.32
N LEU A 86 1.88 9.05 1.37
CA LEU A 86 3.06 9.93 1.51
C LEU A 86 4.36 9.17 1.79
N LYS A 87 4.26 7.98 2.39
CA LYS A 87 5.41 7.13 2.69
C LYS A 87 5.45 5.87 1.82
N SER A 88 4.55 5.73 0.83
CA SER A 88 4.63 4.64 -0.16
C SER A 88 5.54 5.02 -1.32
N GLU A 89 6.26 4.03 -1.84
CA GLU A 89 6.93 4.15 -3.14
C GLU A 89 5.92 3.81 -4.25
N PRO A 90 5.50 4.77 -5.10
CA PRO A 90 4.51 4.51 -6.14
C PRO A 90 5.02 3.53 -7.21
N GLY A 91 6.34 3.52 -7.48
CA GLY A 91 6.95 2.66 -8.50
C GLY A 91 6.81 1.16 -8.22
N ARG A 92 6.54 0.75 -6.98
CA ARG A 92 6.39 -0.67 -6.60
C ARG A 92 5.27 -1.39 -7.36
N HIS A 93 4.23 -0.67 -7.78
CA HIS A 93 3.12 -1.22 -8.56
C HIS A 93 3.45 -1.40 -10.05
N LEU A 94 4.55 -0.79 -10.51
CA LEU A 94 4.99 -0.83 -11.90
C LEU A 94 5.99 -1.96 -12.16
N ALA A 95 6.29 -2.79 -11.16
CA ALA A 95 7.33 -3.82 -11.23
C ALA A 95 7.03 -4.96 -12.23
N LYS A 96 5.77 -5.16 -12.63
CA LYS A 96 5.38 -6.21 -13.58
C LYS A 96 5.09 -5.60 -14.94
N VAL A 97 6.03 -5.78 -15.86
CA VAL A 97 5.90 -5.39 -17.27
C VAL A 97 5.71 -6.64 -18.10
N PHE A 98 4.73 -6.64 -19.00
CA PHE A 98 4.52 -7.70 -19.98
C PHE A 98 5.04 -7.21 -21.33
N ALA A 99 5.76 -8.08 -22.04
CA ALA A 99 6.21 -7.81 -23.40
C ALA A 99 5.13 -8.31 -24.37
N GLU A 100 4.52 -7.40 -25.12
CA GLU A 100 3.55 -7.70 -26.17
C GLU A 100 4.07 -7.12 -27.49
N ASP A 101 3.94 -7.88 -28.57
CA ASP A 101 4.51 -7.56 -29.89
C ASP A 101 3.57 -6.66 -30.75
N TYR A 102 2.95 -5.66 -30.13
CA TYR A 102 2.05 -4.73 -30.82
C TYR A 102 2.33 -3.28 -30.44
N ASP A 103 2.49 -2.41 -31.45
CA ASP A 103 2.63 -0.96 -31.29
C ASP A 103 1.23 -0.32 -31.21
N GLU A 104 0.50 -0.59 -30.13
CA GLU A 104 -0.85 -0.07 -29.89
C GLU A 104 -0.93 0.86 -28.66
N ILE A 105 -1.94 1.74 -28.68
CA ILE A 105 -2.25 2.62 -27.55
C ILE A 105 -3.13 1.86 -26.57
N VAL A 106 -2.69 1.73 -25.33
CA VAL A 106 -3.52 1.26 -24.22
C VAL A 106 -4.05 2.47 -23.46
N LEU A 107 -5.37 2.53 -23.30
CA LEU A 107 -6.06 3.64 -22.67
C LEU A 107 -6.93 3.14 -21.50
N VAL A 108 -6.57 3.57 -20.29
CA VAL A 108 -7.36 3.34 -19.07
C VAL A 108 -8.10 4.63 -18.74
N ARG A 109 -9.42 4.57 -18.60
CA ARG A 109 -10.28 5.73 -18.33
C ARG A 109 -11.11 5.51 -17.07
N ASP A 110 -11.64 6.61 -16.56
CA ASP A 110 -12.64 6.63 -15.50
C ASP A 110 -12.17 6.07 -14.15
N ILE A 111 -10.87 6.13 -13.90
CA ILE A 111 -10.26 5.76 -12.62
C ILE A 111 -10.73 6.79 -11.58
N SER A 112 -11.60 6.37 -10.67
CA SER A 112 -12.01 7.19 -9.54
C SER A 112 -10.84 7.42 -8.59
N PHE A 113 -10.64 8.65 -8.15
CA PHE A 113 -9.72 8.94 -7.05
C PHE A 113 -10.31 9.97 -6.09
N CYS A 114 -9.84 9.91 -4.85
CA CYS A 114 -10.06 10.89 -3.80
C CYS A 114 -8.68 11.29 -3.27
N SER A 115 -8.44 12.59 -3.09
CA SER A 115 -7.17 13.12 -2.56
C SER A 115 -7.43 14.32 -1.66
N MET A 116 -6.38 14.86 -1.06
CA MET A 116 -6.43 15.99 -0.14
C MET A 116 -5.70 17.19 -0.74
N CYS A 117 -6.35 18.35 -0.76
CA CYS A 117 -5.69 19.60 -1.16
C CYS A 117 -4.75 20.06 -0.03
N GLU A 118 -3.46 20.14 -0.30
CA GLU A 118 -2.46 20.52 0.71
C GLU A 118 -2.64 21.92 1.29
N HIS A 119 -3.21 22.85 0.52
CA HIS A 119 -3.40 24.24 0.96
C HIS A 119 -4.49 24.39 2.02
N HIS A 120 -5.48 23.49 2.04
CA HIS A 120 -6.68 23.63 2.87
C HIS A 120 -7.02 22.38 3.67
N LEU A 121 -6.33 21.26 3.39
CA LEU A 121 -6.63 19.94 3.92
C LEU A 121 -8.11 19.55 3.72
N LEU A 122 -8.67 19.93 2.57
CA LEU A 122 -10.01 19.53 2.16
C LEU A 122 -9.95 18.42 1.10
N PRO A 123 -10.83 17.42 1.18
CA PRO A 123 -10.89 16.36 0.20
C PRO A 123 -11.39 16.90 -1.15
N PHE A 124 -10.83 16.37 -2.23
CA PHE A 124 -11.37 16.53 -3.58
C PHE A 124 -11.42 15.18 -4.29
N THR A 125 -12.42 15.00 -5.14
CA THR A 125 -12.65 13.76 -5.89
C THR A 125 -12.61 14.04 -7.38
N GLY A 126 -12.20 13.03 -8.16
CA GLY A 126 -12.06 13.20 -9.59
C GLY A 126 -11.95 11.88 -10.35
N LYS A 127 -11.76 12.02 -11.67
CA LYS A 127 -11.50 10.93 -12.61
C LYS A 127 -10.14 11.12 -13.25
N ALA A 128 -9.33 10.07 -13.25
CA ALA A 128 -8.07 10.03 -13.96
C ALA A 128 -8.21 9.16 -15.22
N HIS A 129 -7.52 9.60 -16.27
CA HIS A 129 -7.39 8.87 -17.52
C HIS A 129 -5.90 8.75 -17.82
N SER A 130 -5.41 7.53 -18.05
CA SER A 130 -4.02 7.26 -18.36
C SER A 130 -3.89 6.62 -19.73
N ARG A 131 -2.93 7.09 -20.51
CA ARG A 131 -2.58 6.54 -21.81
C ARG A 131 -1.12 6.11 -21.78
N VAL A 132 -0.87 4.86 -22.17
CA VAL A 132 0.49 4.34 -22.37
C VAL A 132 0.63 3.88 -23.82
N PHE A 133 1.80 4.13 -24.40
CA PHE A 133 2.20 3.58 -25.69
C PHE A 133 3.03 2.32 -25.42
N ALA A 134 2.62 1.18 -25.98
CA ALA A 134 3.47 0.02 -26.01
C ALA A 134 4.48 0.20 -27.15
N GLU A 135 5.78 0.17 -26.84
CA GLU A 135 6.83 0.11 -27.85
C GLU A 135 7.29 -1.34 -28.02
N ARG A 136 7.35 -1.80 -29.26
CA ARG A 136 7.95 -3.09 -29.60
C ARG A 136 9.43 -3.10 -29.23
N GLN A 137 9.82 -3.95 -28.27
CA GLN A 137 11.24 -4.20 -28.01
C GLN A 137 11.89 -4.88 -29.22
N GLY A 138 12.82 -4.19 -29.88
CA GLY A 138 13.62 -4.77 -30.98
C GLY A 138 13.93 -3.87 -32.16
N ARG A 139 13.47 -2.61 -32.20
CA ARG A 139 13.93 -1.66 -33.22
C ARG A 139 15.23 -0.99 -32.75
N GLY A 140 16.36 -1.67 -32.98
CA GLY A 140 17.68 -1.02 -32.92
C GLY A 140 17.72 0.19 -33.86
N PRO A 141 18.64 1.16 -33.63
CA PRO A 141 18.76 2.32 -34.50
C PRO A 141 19.03 1.83 -35.93
N GLU A 142 18.02 1.96 -36.78
CA GLU A 142 18.16 1.79 -38.21
C GLU A 142 19.20 2.82 -38.65
N GLN A 143 20.41 2.34 -38.99
CA GLN A 143 21.41 3.19 -39.60
C GLN A 143 20.76 3.83 -40.82
N VAL A 144 20.51 5.14 -40.73
CA VAL A 144 20.20 6.00 -41.88
C VAL A 144 21.29 5.73 -42.91
N GLY A 145 20.95 4.91 -43.89
CA GLY A 145 21.84 4.54 -44.97
C GLY A 145 22.16 5.80 -45.76
N SER A 146 23.44 6.16 -45.75
CA SER A 146 24.03 7.04 -46.74
C SER A 146 23.64 6.55 -48.14
N ARG A 147 22.76 7.27 -48.82
CA ARG A 147 22.70 7.26 -50.28
C ARG A 147 23.14 8.64 -50.73
N GLY A 148 24.29 8.65 -51.39
CA GLY A 148 24.79 9.79 -52.16
C GLY A 148 24.07 9.93 -53.49
#